data_AF-A0A7Y7HPU0-F1
#
_entry.id   AF-A0A7Y7HPU0-F1
#
_cell.length_a   1.000
_cell.length_b   1.000
_cell.length_c   1.000
_cell.angle_alpha   90.00
_cell.angle_beta   90.00
_cell.angle_gamma   90.00
#
_symmetry.space_group_name_H-M   'P 1'
#
loop_
_entity.id
_entity.type
_entity.pdbx_description
1 polymer ?
#
loop_
_entity_poly.entity_id
_entity_poly.type
_entity_poly.pdbx_seq_one_letter_code
_entity_poly.pdbx_strand_id
1 'polypeptide(L)'
;MPDPTNTTGRYLIHAARGAPLNDFLALAATDADIAVVDIVGPRDRPHTAVVEITPEKARLLDQHFRLTGTPAHQLTIEPDRPLSLFDSDPFDPF
;
A
#
# COMPACT_ATOMS: atom_id res chain seq x y z
N MET A 1 -19.83 24.03 -4.88
CA MET A 1 -18.39 23.75 -4.72
C MET A 1 -18.23 22.26 -4.53
N PRO A 2 -17.41 21.56 -5.32
CA PRO A 2 -16.85 20.27 -4.92
C PRO A 2 -15.55 20.52 -4.10
N ASP A 3 -15.38 19.82 -2.99
CA ASP A 3 -14.21 19.91 -2.10
C ASP A 3 -12.89 19.53 -2.82
N PRO A 4 -11.87 20.41 -2.86
CA PRO A 4 -10.55 20.04 -3.34
C PRO A 4 -9.78 19.33 -2.22
N THR A 5 -9.14 18.21 -2.54
CA THR A 5 -8.10 17.51 -1.75
C THR A 5 -8.52 16.59 -0.61
N ASN A 6 -9.46 15.67 -0.85
CA ASN A 6 -9.22 14.31 -0.35
C ASN A 6 -8.35 13.57 -1.38
N THR A 7 -7.11 14.01 -1.54
CA THR A 7 -6.16 13.41 -2.48
C THR A 7 -5.68 12.09 -1.88
N THR A 8 -6.42 11.02 -2.18
CA THR A 8 -5.99 9.65 -1.97
C THR A 8 -4.72 9.39 -2.78
N GLY A 9 -3.82 8.59 -2.22
CA GLY A 9 -2.61 8.11 -2.87
C GLY A 9 -2.72 6.62 -3.16
N ARG A 10 -1.92 6.13 -4.12
CA ARG A 10 -1.79 4.70 -4.35
C ARG A 10 -0.72 4.13 -3.42
N TYR A 11 -1.02 2.97 -2.84
CA TYR A 11 -0.18 2.24 -1.91
C TYR A 11 -0.18 0.77 -2.27
N LEU A 12 0.99 0.15 -2.15
CA LEU A 12 1.27 -1.25 -2.34
C LEU A 12 1.26 -1.92 -0.97
N ILE A 13 0.37 -2.88 -0.79
CA ILE A 13 0.32 -3.76 0.37
C ILE A 13 1.03 -5.05 -0.02
N HIS A 14 2.19 -5.32 0.57
CA HIS A 14 2.99 -6.50 0.27
C HIS A 14 2.93 -7.51 1.43
N ALA A 15 2.81 -8.79 1.12
CA ALA A 15 2.74 -9.88 2.09
C ALA A 15 3.98 -10.77 2.02
N ALA A 16 4.79 -10.81 3.09
CA ALA A 16 6.09 -11.46 3.09
C ALA A 16 6.08 -12.98 2.79
N ARG A 17 4.98 -13.69 3.10
CA ARG A 17 4.83 -15.14 2.84
C ARG A 17 3.45 -15.54 2.32
N GLY A 18 2.78 -14.67 1.57
CA GLY A 18 1.49 -14.97 0.92
C GLY A 18 0.35 -15.39 1.87
N ALA A 19 0.46 -15.06 3.16
CA ALA A 19 -0.31 -15.72 4.22
C ALA A 19 -1.49 -14.89 4.83
N PRO A 20 -1.60 -13.55 4.67
CA PRO A 20 -2.82 -12.86 5.14
C PRO A 20 -3.30 -11.69 4.25
N LEU A 21 -2.95 -11.65 2.95
CA LEU A 21 -3.47 -10.57 2.09
C LEU A 21 -5.00 -10.65 1.95
N ASN A 22 -5.57 -11.85 2.06
CA ASN A 22 -7.00 -12.07 1.94
C ASN A 22 -7.80 -11.45 3.10
N ASP A 23 -7.27 -11.49 4.33
CA ASP A 23 -7.86 -10.81 5.49
C ASP A 23 -7.87 -9.28 5.30
N PHE A 24 -6.78 -8.74 4.75
CA PHE A 24 -6.72 -7.33 4.40
C PHE A 24 -7.73 -6.98 3.30
N LEU A 25 -7.87 -7.81 2.25
CA LEU A 25 -8.87 -7.59 1.20
C LEU A 25 -10.30 -7.67 1.74
N ALA A 26 -10.57 -8.58 2.69
CA ALA A 26 -11.86 -8.65 3.36
C ALA A 26 -12.16 -7.40 4.19
N LEU A 27 -11.15 -6.86 4.91
CA LEU A 27 -11.26 -5.58 5.61
C LEU A 27 -11.50 -4.43 4.64
N ALA A 28 -10.71 -4.36 3.56
CA ALA A 28 -10.85 -3.34 2.52
C ALA A 28 -12.24 -3.37 1.86
N ALA A 29 -12.82 -4.57 1.64
CA ALA A 29 -14.17 -4.71 1.11
C ALA A 29 -15.26 -4.15 2.06
N THR A 30 -14.97 -4.05 3.37
CA THR A 30 -15.88 -3.44 4.35
C THR A 30 -15.65 -1.94 4.56
N ASP A 31 -14.52 -1.41 4.09
CA ASP A 31 -14.07 -0.06 4.38
C ASP A 31 -14.16 0.82 3.13
N ALA A 32 -15.10 1.76 3.12
CA ALA A 32 -15.34 2.65 1.99
C ALA A 32 -14.18 3.61 1.69
N ASP A 33 -13.24 3.80 2.63
CA ASP A 33 -12.05 4.60 2.38
C ASP A 33 -10.92 3.81 1.72
N ILE A 34 -11.07 2.49 1.54
CA ILE A 34 -10.06 1.61 0.92
C ILE A 34 -10.56 1.13 -0.44
N ALA A 35 -10.05 1.75 -1.49
CA ALA A 35 -10.32 1.31 -2.85
C ALA A 35 -9.22 0.36 -3.33
N VAL A 36 -9.53 -0.93 -3.47
CA VAL A 36 -8.59 -1.88 -4.09
C VAL A 36 -8.55 -1.62 -5.60
N VAL A 37 -7.41 -1.17 -6.10
CA VAL A 37 -7.18 -0.81 -7.50
C VAL A 37 -6.74 -2.01 -8.31
N ASP A 38 -5.81 -2.80 -7.76
CA ASP A 38 -5.23 -3.96 -8.44
C ASP A 38 -4.72 -4.99 -7.43
N ILE A 39 -4.55 -6.23 -7.88
CA ILE A 39 -4.04 -7.33 -7.06
C ILE A 39 -2.99 -8.08 -7.88
N VAL A 40 -1.76 -8.09 -7.37
CA VAL A 40 -0.61 -8.70 -8.03
C VAL A 40 -0.26 -10.02 -7.34
N GLY A 41 -0.29 -11.10 -8.14
CA GLY A 41 0.12 -12.44 -7.73
C GLY A 41 -0.79 -13.55 -8.28
N PRO A 42 -0.49 -14.81 -7.94
CA PRO A 42 -1.32 -15.93 -8.33
C PRO A 42 -2.70 -15.83 -7.67
N ARG A 43 -3.75 -16.23 -8.42
CA ARG A 43 -5.16 -16.13 -7.99
C ARG A 43 -5.44 -16.71 -6.60
N ASP A 44 -4.76 -17.80 -6.25
CA ASP A 44 -4.94 -18.47 -4.96
C ASP A 44 -4.10 -17.88 -3.82
N ARG A 45 -3.04 -17.10 -4.13
CA ARG A 45 -2.14 -16.48 -3.14
C ARG A 45 -1.58 -15.16 -3.67
N PRO A 46 -2.41 -14.11 -3.74
CA PRO A 46 -1.90 -12.79 -4.09
C PRO A 46 -0.88 -12.36 -3.03
N HIS A 47 0.29 -11.90 -3.48
CA HIS A 47 1.37 -11.46 -2.59
C HIS A 47 1.43 -9.93 -2.49
N THR A 48 0.71 -9.22 -3.35
CA THR A 48 0.66 -7.77 -3.34
C THR A 48 -0.71 -7.26 -3.74
N ALA A 49 -1.21 -6.22 -3.09
CA ALA A 49 -2.42 -5.50 -3.50
C ALA A 49 -2.09 -4.02 -3.67
N VAL A 50 -2.59 -3.42 -4.74
CA VAL A 50 -2.56 -1.98 -4.96
C VAL A 50 -3.87 -1.42 -4.43
N VAL A 51 -3.79 -0.52 -3.46
CA VAL A 51 -4.94 0.17 -2.88
C VAL A 51 -4.78 1.67 -3.00
N GLU A 52 -5.89 2.36 -3.15
CA GLU A 52 -5.98 3.80 -3.13
C GLU A 52 -6.66 4.23 -1.83
N ILE A 53 -5.91 4.95 -1.00
CA ILE A 53 -6.30 5.35 0.36
C ILE A 53 -5.71 6.72 0.70
N THR A 54 -6.20 7.33 1.77
CA THR A 54 -5.59 8.56 2.30
C THR A 54 -4.25 8.25 2.99
N PRO A 55 -3.29 9.21 3.00
CA PRO A 55 -2.01 9.02 3.69
C PRO A 55 -2.16 8.79 5.21
N GLU A 56 -3.22 9.32 5.82
CA GLU A 56 -3.52 9.05 7.23
C GLU A 56 -3.91 7.59 7.43
N LYS A 57 -4.76 7.04 6.57
CA LYS A 57 -5.17 5.64 6.61
C LYS A 57 -4.00 4.70 6.33
N ALA A 58 -3.10 5.08 5.41
CA ALA A 58 -1.87 4.33 5.14
C ALA A 58 -0.99 4.19 6.39
N ARG A 59 -0.83 5.26 7.17
CA ARG A 59 -0.08 5.24 8.44
C ARG A 59 -0.76 4.37 9.50
N LEU A 60 -2.09 4.44 9.59
CA LEU A 60 -2.86 3.58 10.50
C LEU A 60 -2.71 2.10 10.13
N LEU A 61 -2.74 1.76 8.85
CA LEU A 61 -2.51 0.41 8.35
C LEU A 61 -1.09 -0.06 8.64
N ASP A 62 -0.06 0.77 8.41
CA ASP A 62 1.33 0.44 8.77
C ASP A 62 1.47 0.09 10.26
N GLN A 63 0.90 0.94 11.13
CA GLN A 63 0.90 0.67 12.57
C GLN A 63 0.13 -0.58 12.92
N HIS A 64 -1.05 -0.79 12.31
CA HIS A 64 -1.85 -1.97 12.53
C HIS A 64 -1.08 -3.23 12.14
N PHE A 65 -0.44 -3.27 10.98
CA PHE A 65 0.37 -4.42 10.53
C PHE A 65 1.56 -4.69 11.44
N ARG A 66 2.19 -3.66 12.02
CA ARG A 66 3.25 -3.84 13.02
C ARG A 66 2.71 -4.38 14.35
N LEU A 67 1.50 -4.00 14.75
CA LEU A 67 0.88 -4.38 16.02
C LEU A 67 0.22 -5.76 15.98
N THR A 68 -0.40 -6.12 14.86
CA THR A 68 -1.15 -7.39 14.68
C THR A 68 -0.34 -8.44 13.91
N GLY A 69 0.73 -8.03 13.22
CA GLY A 69 1.61 -8.93 12.50
C GLY A 69 2.39 -9.84 13.44
N THR A 70 2.15 -11.15 13.34
CA THR A 70 3.13 -12.14 13.81
C THR A 70 4.33 -12.15 12.84
N PRO A 71 5.56 -12.47 13.29
CA PRO A 71 6.75 -12.44 12.43
C PRO A 71 6.66 -13.34 11.18
N ALA A 72 5.73 -14.29 11.15
CA ALA A 72 5.46 -15.14 9.98
C ALA A 72 4.42 -14.57 9.00
N HIS A 73 3.64 -13.56 9.40
CA HIS A 73 2.48 -13.01 8.68
C HIS A 73 2.55 -11.48 8.56
N GLN A 74 3.76 -10.94 8.47
CA GLN A 74 3.96 -9.50 8.43
C GLN A 74 3.52 -8.93 7.08
N LEU A 75 2.52 -8.05 7.12
CA LEU A 75 2.12 -7.19 6.01
C LEU A 75 2.95 -5.91 6.05
N THR A 76 3.31 -5.40 4.89
CA THR A 76 4.00 -4.11 4.74
C THR A 76 3.20 -3.23 3.80
N ILE A 77 3.20 -1.93 4.08
CA ILE A 77 2.58 -0.93 3.22
C ILE A 77 3.63 0.05 2.72
N GLU A 78 3.64 0.27 1.42
CA GLU A 78 4.58 1.17 0.75
C GLU A 78 3.80 2.07 -0.21
N PRO A 79 4.11 3.36 -0.32
CA PRO A 79 3.49 4.20 -1.32
C PRO A 79 3.90 3.74 -2.73
N ASP A 80 2.94 3.63 -3.65
CA ASP A 80 3.14 3.34 -5.07
C ASP A 80 3.70 4.58 -5.77
N ARG A 81 4.96 4.89 -5.42
CA ARG A 81 5.71 5.98 -6.03
C ARG A 81 6.56 5.38 -7.12
N PRO A 82 6.67 6.00 -8.30
CA PRO A 82 7.77 5.65 -9.19
C PRO A 82 9.06 5.77 -8.38
N LEU A 83 9.87 4.71 -8.41
CA LEU A 83 11.25 4.77 -7.97
C LEU A 83 11.86 6.00 -8.65
N SER A 84 12.08 7.08 -7.89
CA SER A 84 12.96 8.17 -8.32
C SER A 84 14.38 7.62 -8.39
N LEU A 85 14.64 6.81 -9.42
CA LEU A 85 15.97 6.42 -9.88
C LEU A 85 16.63 7.55 -10.69
N PHE A 86 16.02 8.73 -10.70
CA PHE A 86 16.50 9.92 -11.36
C PHE A 86 16.36 11.12 -10.43
N ASP A 87 17.03 11.09 -9.27
CA ASP A 87 17.82 12.28 -8.95
C ASP A 87 19.07 12.15 -9.82
N SER A 88 18.90 12.55 -11.08
CA SER A 88 20.04 12.98 -11.84
C SER A 88 20.51 14.22 -11.09
N ASP A 89 21.67 14.13 -10.45
CA ASP A 89 22.55 15.28 -10.32
C ASP A 89 23.38 15.30 -11.62
N PRO A 90 22.91 15.94 -12.72
CA PRO A 90 23.80 16.26 -13.80
C PRO A 90 24.51 17.56 -13.46
N PHE A 91 25.83 17.47 -13.51
CA PHE A 91 26.76 18.57 -13.72
C PHE A 91 27.12 19.41 -12.50
N ASP A 92 28.27 19.07 -11.94
CA ASP A 92 29.22 20.02 -11.35
C ASP A 92 30.06 20.63 -12.49
N PRO A 93 30.00 21.95 -12.74
CA PRO A 93 31.05 22.62 -13.48
C PRO A 93 31.56 23.85 -12.71
N PHE A 94 32.60 23.69 -11.88
CA PHE A 94 33.59 24.75 -11.65
C PHE A 94 35.00 24.20 -11.47
#